data_AF-A0A820GGF8-F1
#
_entry.id   AF-A0A820GGF8-F1
#
_cell.length_a   1.000
_cell.length_b   1.000
_cell.length_c   1.000
_cell.angle_alpha   90.00
_cell.angle_beta   90.00
_cell.angle_gamma   90.00
#
_symmetry.space_group_name_H-M   'P 1'
#
loop_
_entity.id
_entity.type
_entity.pdbx_description
1 polymer ?
#
loop_
_entity_poly.entity_id
_entity_poly.type
_entity_poly.pdbx_seq_one_letter_code
_entity_poly.pdbx_strand_id
1 'polypeptide(L)'
;YNALQGKIKQEVIVVDPVGAIVISVYIIIAWILQANTQVRNLTGLAAEPNVLQRFTHIIYNYRPDVVTKIDSVQASHYGTNYFIEVDVGLRGSMPLTEAHDIGGGLQTQLESIDDIERAFVHLDYEFTHMPAVEHKDV
;
A
#
# COMPACT_ATOMS: atom_id res chain seq x y z
N TYR A 1 -24.05 58.91 21.10
CA TYR A 1 -23.75 58.76 19.66
C TYR A 1 -22.28 58.40 19.42
N ASN A 2 -21.31 59.22 19.85
CA ASN A 2 -19.86 58.96 19.65
C ASN A 2 -19.33 57.69 20.36
N ALA A 3 -19.81 57.37 21.56
CA ALA A 3 -19.38 56.17 22.29
C ALA A 3 -19.85 54.86 21.64
N LEU A 4 -21.05 54.87 21.02
CA LEU A 4 -21.60 53.72 20.29
C LEU A 4 -20.82 53.49 18.99
N GLN A 5 -20.47 54.55 18.27
CA GLN A 5 -19.64 54.49 17.06
C GLN A 5 -18.23 53.97 17.34
N GLY A 6 -17.61 54.37 18.45
CA GLY A 6 -16.31 53.85 18.88
C GLY A 6 -16.35 52.35 19.23
N LYS A 7 -17.42 51.92 19.92
CA LYS A 7 -17.62 50.51 20.29
C LYS A 7 -17.85 49.61 19.07
N ILE A 8 -18.67 50.06 18.11
CA ILE A 8 -18.92 49.32 16.86
C ILE A 8 -17.65 49.22 16.02
N LYS A 9 -16.86 50.30 15.89
CA LYS A 9 -15.56 50.23 15.17
C LYS A 9 -14.61 49.23 15.82
N GLN A 10 -14.55 49.21 17.15
CA GLN A 10 -13.66 48.29 17.86
C GLN A 10 -14.12 46.83 17.76
N GLU A 11 -15.43 46.57 17.81
CA GLU A 11 -15.98 45.23 17.55
C GLU A 11 -15.67 44.75 16.13
N VAL A 12 -15.81 45.61 15.11
CA VAL A 12 -15.47 45.27 13.72
C VAL A 12 -13.98 44.98 13.54
N ILE A 13 -13.08 45.68 14.26
CA ILE A 13 -11.63 45.45 14.20
C ILE A 13 -11.23 44.11 14.84
N VAL A 14 -11.97 43.63 15.85
CA VAL A 14 -11.65 42.37 16.55
C VAL A 14 -12.22 41.14 15.80
N VAL A 15 -13.25 41.31 14.98
CA VAL A 15 -13.85 40.22 14.19
C VAL A 15 -12.87 39.61 13.20
N ASP A 16 -12.05 40.42 12.53
CA ASP A 16 -11.08 39.96 11.54
C ASP A 16 -9.99 39.04 12.14
N PRO A 17 -9.26 39.42 13.21
CA PRO A 17 -8.26 38.53 13.83
C PRO A 17 -8.90 37.30 14.48
N VAL A 18 -10.10 37.40 15.06
CA VAL A 18 -10.82 36.23 15.60
C VAL A 18 -11.21 35.27 14.47
N GLY A 19 -11.74 35.79 13.36
CA GLY A 19 -12.08 35.01 12.18
C GLY A 19 -10.84 34.33 11.57
N ALA A 20 -9.72 35.05 11.48
CA ALA A 20 -8.45 34.52 11.01
C ALA A 20 -7.93 33.37 11.89
N ILE A 21 -8.04 33.48 13.22
CA ILE A 21 -7.68 32.41 14.16
C ILE A 21 -8.58 31.18 13.94
N VAL A 22 -9.90 31.37 13.84
CA VAL A 22 -10.85 30.26 13.62
C VAL A 22 -10.56 29.54 12.31
N ILE A 23 -10.35 30.28 11.22
CA ILE A 23 -10.02 29.71 9.91
C ILE A 23 -8.67 29.00 9.96
N SER A 24 -7.68 29.58 10.62
CA SER A 24 -6.35 28.97 10.75
C SER A 24 -6.42 27.64 11.50
N VAL A 25 -7.15 27.58 12.63
CA VAL A 25 -7.38 26.34 13.38
C VAL A 25 -8.12 25.31 12.53
N TYR A 26 -9.15 25.72 11.78
CA TYR A 26 -9.87 24.83 10.88
C TYR A 26 -8.94 24.23 9.80
N ILE A 27 -8.13 25.07 9.15
CA ILE A 27 -7.17 24.62 8.13
C ILE A 27 -6.14 23.66 8.73
N ILE A 28 -5.60 23.97 9.91
CA ILE A 28 -4.65 23.09 10.60
C ILE A 28 -5.27 21.72 10.89
N ILE A 29 -6.49 21.68 11.43
CA ILE A 29 -7.20 20.41 11.69
C ILE A 29 -7.44 19.64 10.39
N ALA A 30 -7.89 20.30 9.33
CA ALA A 30 -8.12 19.67 8.04
C ALA A 30 -6.84 19.05 7.46
N TRP A 31 -5.71 19.75 7.53
CA TRP A 31 -4.42 19.24 7.09
C TRP A 31 -3.92 18.08 7.95
N ILE A 32 -4.11 18.11 9.27
CA ILE A 32 -3.75 16.99 10.16
C ILE A 32 -4.55 15.74 9.79
N LEU A 33 -5.86 15.87 9.58
CA LEU A 33 -6.72 14.74 9.18
C LEU A 33 -6.31 14.19 7.82
N GLN A 34 -6.08 15.05 6.84
CA GLN A 34 -5.64 14.63 5.51
C GLN A 34 -4.26 13.96 5.55
N ALA A 35 -3.31 14.54 6.28
CA ALA A 35 -1.97 14.00 6.44
C ALA A 35 -2.01 12.60 7.07
N ASN A 36 -2.82 12.39 8.11
CA ASN A 36 -2.97 11.07 8.72
C ASN A 36 -3.49 10.01 7.73
N THR A 37 -4.47 10.35 6.89
CA THR A 37 -4.98 9.43 5.86
C THR A 37 -3.90 9.14 4.80
N GLN A 38 -3.18 10.15 4.33
CA GLN A 38 -2.15 9.96 3.30
C GLN A 38 -0.91 9.23 3.84
N VAL A 39 -0.53 9.47 5.09
CA VAL A 39 0.57 8.75 5.75
C VAL A 39 0.26 7.26 5.83
N ARG A 40 -0.95 6.85 6.22
CA ARG A 40 -1.35 5.43 6.23
C ARG A 40 -1.18 4.75 4.86
N ASN A 41 -1.44 5.47 3.78
CA ASN A 41 -1.28 4.97 2.42
C ASN A 41 0.18 4.94 1.95
N LEU A 42 1.06 5.72 2.59
CA LEU A 42 2.50 5.80 2.28
C LEU A 42 3.37 4.93 3.19
N THR A 43 2.85 4.46 4.31
CA THR A 43 3.61 3.69 5.31
C THR A 43 3.81 2.21 4.96
N GLY A 44 3.40 1.75 3.77
CA GLY A 44 3.52 0.33 3.42
C GLY A 44 2.64 -0.56 4.30
N LEU A 45 1.47 -0.06 4.73
CA LEU A 45 0.51 -0.87 5.46
C LEU A 45 0.13 -2.10 4.63
N ALA A 46 0.05 -3.26 5.28
CA ALA A 46 -0.39 -4.49 4.64
C ALA A 46 -1.79 -4.31 4.02
N ALA A 47 -1.98 -4.90 2.84
CA ALA A 47 -3.24 -4.90 2.13
C ALA A 47 -4.32 -5.66 2.92
N GLU A 48 -5.58 -5.31 2.69
CA GLU A 48 -6.69 -5.99 3.34
C GLU A 48 -6.74 -7.48 2.94
N PRO A 49 -7.21 -8.38 3.83
CA PRO A 49 -7.27 -9.81 3.55
C PRO A 49 -8.01 -10.18 2.25
N ASN A 50 -9.03 -9.42 1.87
CA ASN A 50 -9.77 -9.64 0.62
C ASN A 50 -8.90 -9.40 -0.63
N VAL A 51 -8.02 -8.40 -0.57
CA VAL A 51 -7.07 -8.08 -1.66
C VAL A 51 -6.03 -9.19 -1.76
N LEU A 52 -5.48 -9.63 -0.62
CA LEU A 52 -4.55 -10.76 -0.58
C LEU A 52 -5.19 -12.03 -1.15
N GLN A 53 -6.43 -12.35 -0.78
CA GLN A 53 -7.16 -13.50 -1.33
C GLN A 53 -7.33 -13.43 -2.85
N ARG A 54 -7.65 -12.25 -3.39
CA ARG A 54 -7.75 -12.03 -4.85
C ARG A 54 -6.42 -12.34 -5.53
N PHE A 55 -5.31 -11.83 -5.02
CA PHE A 55 -4.00 -12.07 -5.60
C PHE A 55 -3.58 -13.54 -5.48
N THR A 56 -3.76 -14.15 -4.31
CA THR A 56 -3.51 -15.58 -4.10
C THR A 56 -4.29 -16.44 -5.08
N HIS A 57 -5.54 -16.09 -5.39
CA HIS A 57 -6.34 -16.82 -6.37
C HIS A 57 -5.79 -16.71 -7.79
N ILE A 58 -5.30 -15.52 -8.19
CA ILE A 58 -4.68 -15.32 -9.51
C ILE A 58 -3.42 -16.17 -9.63
N ILE A 59 -2.55 -16.12 -8.62
CA ILE A 59 -1.29 -16.88 -8.57
C ILE A 59 -1.57 -18.38 -8.61
N TYR A 60 -2.55 -18.84 -7.83
CA TYR A 60 -2.94 -20.26 -7.78
C TYR A 60 -3.40 -20.80 -9.14
N ASN A 61 -4.08 -19.98 -9.94
CA ASN A 61 -4.59 -20.39 -11.25
C ASN A 61 -3.63 -20.14 -12.41
N TYR A 62 -2.48 -19.48 -12.20
CA TYR A 62 -1.57 -19.10 -13.28
C TYR A 62 -1.05 -20.32 -14.05
N ARG A 63 -0.45 -21.30 -13.34
CA ARG A 63 0.16 -22.52 -13.90
C ARG A 63 0.09 -23.69 -12.91
N PRO A 64 -1.08 -24.32 -12.75
CA PRO A 64 -1.27 -25.41 -11.77
C PRO A 64 -0.47 -26.67 -12.09
N ASP A 65 0.05 -26.79 -13.32
CA ASP A 65 0.91 -27.88 -13.78
C ASP A 65 2.35 -27.77 -13.27
N VAL A 66 2.77 -26.57 -12.87
CA VAL A 66 4.17 -26.29 -12.54
C VAL A 66 4.36 -25.71 -11.13
N VAL A 67 3.44 -24.86 -10.69
CA VAL A 67 3.44 -24.29 -9.35
C VAL A 67 3.02 -25.36 -8.35
N THR A 68 3.95 -25.82 -7.52
CA THR A 68 3.71 -26.88 -6.53
C THR A 68 3.09 -26.34 -5.26
N LYS A 69 3.45 -25.11 -4.86
CA LYS A 69 2.98 -24.48 -3.62
C LYS A 69 3.10 -22.96 -3.71
N ILE A 70 2.25 -22.24 -3.00
CA ILE A 70 2.42 -20.82 -2.71
C ILE A 70 2.86 -20.73 -1.26
N ASP A 71 4.06 -20.19 -1.00
CA ASP A 71 4.62 -20.11 0.34
C ASP A 71 4.21 -18.84 1.05
N SER A 72 4.28 -17.70 0.36
CA SER A 72 3.87 -16.42 0.91
C SER A 72 3.27 -15.51 -0.17
N VAL A 73 2.28 -14.71 0.23
CA VAL A 73 1.75 -13.60 -0.57
C VAL A 73 1.60 -12.42 0.37
N GLN A 74 2.39 -11.39 0.13
CA GLN A 74 2.40 -10.16 0.90
C GLN A 74 2.11 -9.00 -0.04
N ALA A 75 1.27 -8.08 0.38
CA ALA A 75 1.02 -6.87 -0.37
C ALA A 75 0.96 -5.68 0.57
N SER A 76 1.56 -4.58 0.16
CA SER A 76 1.68 -3.36 0.95
C SER A 76 1.27 -2.16 0.11
N HIS A 77 0.60 -1.19 0.74
CA HIS A 77 0.15 0.01 0.07
C HIS A 77 1.32 0.89 -0.43
N TYR A 78 1.21 1.34 -1.67
CA TYR A 78 2.03 2.37 -2.29
C TYR A 78 1.11 3.47 -2.85
N GLY A 79 0.74 4.42 -1.98
CA GLY A 79 -0.25 5.44 -2.35
C GLY A 79 -1.63 4.79 -2.56
N THR A 80 -2.14 4.85 -3.78
CA THR A 80 -3.41 4.19 -4.17
C THR A 80 -3.23 2.77 -4.68
N ASN A 81 -1.98 2.39 -5.02
CA ASN A 81 -1.63 1.09 -5.60
C ASN A 81 -0.98 0.19 -4.55
N TYR A 82 -0.55 -0.99 -4.96
CA TYR A 82 0.11 -1.99 -4.12
C TYR A 82 1.48 -2.38 -4.68
N PHE A 83 2.43 -2.60 -3.77
CA PHE A 83 3.56 -3.49 -4.00
C PHE A 83 3.17 -4.89 -3.54
N ILE A 84 3.42 -5.89 -4.37
CA ILE A 84 3.17 -7.29 -4.03
C ILE A 84 4.48 -8.08 -4.06
N GLU A 85 4.66 -8.95 -3.08
CA GLU A 85 5.74 -9.91 -2.99
C GLU A 85 5.14 -11.31 -2.87
N VAL A 86 5.62 -12.21 -3.71
CA VAL A 86 5.08 -13.56 -3.84
C VAL A 86 6.24 -14.55 -3.84
N ASP A 87 6.16 -15.52 -2.95
CA ASP A 87 7.08 -16.65 -2.89
C ASP A 87 6.34 -17.90 -3.38
N VAL A 88 6.79 -18.46 -4.51
CA VAL A 88 6.17 -19.62 -5.16
C VAL A 88 7.14 -20.77 -5.34
N GLY A 89 6.65 -21.94 -4.98
CA GLY A 89 7.27 -23.22 -5.20
C GLY A 89 7.18 -23.71 -6.62
N LEU A 90 8.32 -24.09 -7.19
CA LEU A 90 8.43 -24.84 -8.44
C LEU A 90 9.01 -26.24 -8.19
N ARG A 91 8.94 -27.09 -9.21
CA ARG A 91 9.56 -28.42 -9.17
C ARG A 91 11.09 -28.28 -9.20
N GLY A 92 11.78 -28.85 -8.22
CA GLY A 92 13.26 -28.74 -8.14
C GLY A 92 14.06 -29.37 -9.30
N SER A 93 13.44 -30.17 -10.16
CA SER A 93 14.07 -30.68 -11.38
C SER A 93 13.95 -29.73 -12.58
N MET A 94 13.32 -28.56 -12.40
CA MET A 94 13.07 -27.59 -13.46
C MET A 94 14.37 -26.89 -13.91
N PRO A 95 14.62 -26.75 -15.22
CA PRO A 95 15.70 -25.91 -15.72
C PRO A 95 15.54 -24.45 -15.28
N LEU A 96 16.65 -23.79 -14.92
CA LEU A 96 16.63 -22.38 -14.48
C LEU A 96 16.00 -21.46 -15.52
N THR A 97 16.18 -21.74 -16.81
CA THR A 97 15.57 -20.96 -17.91
C THR A 97 14.05 -21.04 -17.86
N GLU A 98 13.49 -22.23 -17.62
CA GLU A 98 12.05 -22.42 -17.52
C GLU A 98 11.49 -21.77 -16.25
N ALA A 99 12.20 -21.91 -15.12
CA ALA A 99 11.84 -21.24 -13.88
C ALA A 99 11.83 -19.70 -14.06
N HIS A 100 12.87 -19.13 -14.67
CA HIS A 100 12.96 -17.71 -14.97
C HIS A 100 11.79 -17.22 -15.82
N ASP A 101 11.44 -17.94 -16.88
CA ASP A 101 10.35 -17.55 -17.77
C ASP A 101 8.98 -17.62 -17.07
N ILE A 102 8.79 -18.60 -16.18
CA ILE A 102 7.58 -18.68 -15.35
C ILE A 102 7.51 -17.52 -14.37
N GLY A 103 8.59 -17.22 -13.65
CA GLY A 103 8.65 -16.10 -12.70
C GLY A 103 8.45 -14.76 -13.36
N GLY A 104 9.16 -14.50 -14.47
CA GLY A 104 9.01 -13.27 -15.25
C GLY A 104 7.61 -13.12 -15.84
N GLY A 105 7.00 -14.23 -16.28
CA GLY A 105 5.62 -14.24 -16.75
C GLY A 105 4.61 -13.95 -15.64
N LEU A 106 4.78 -14.55 -14.45
CA LEU A 106 3.92 -14.27 -13.29
C LEU A 106 4.06 -12.81 -12.84
N GLN A 107 5.29 -12.29 -12.79
CA GLN A 107 5.54 -10.88 -12.50
C GLN A 107 4.81 -9.98 -13.49
N THR A 108 4.97 -10.21 -14.80
CA THR A 108 4.34 -9.42 -15.85
C THR A 108 2.81 -9.48 -15.75
N GLN A 109 2.26 -10.65 -15.41
CA GLN A 109 0.82 -10.82 -15.23
C GLN A 109 0.30 -10.03 -14.01
N LEU A 110 1.00 -10.08 -12.88
CA LEU A 110 0.64 -9.31 -11.70
C LEU A 110 0.74 -7.81 -11.95
N GLU A 111 1.82 -7.33 -12.56
CA GLU A 111 2.02 -5.92 -12.92
C GLU A 111 1.03 -5.42 -14.00
N SER A 112 0.28 -6.33 -14.66
CA SER A 112 -0.79 -5.93 -15.58
C SER A 112 -2.11 -5.56 -14.88
N ILE A 113 -2.22 -5.79 -13.57
CA ILE A 113 -3.39 -5.42 -12.77
C ILE A 113 -3.25 -3.94 -12.40
N ASP A 114 -4.25 -3.12 -12.74
CA ASP A 114 -4.23 -1.66 -12.52
C ASP A 114 -3.86 -1.24 -11.08
N ASP A 115 -4.24 -2.04 -10.09
CA ASP A 115 -4.00 -1.76 -8.67
C ASP A 115 -2.54 -2.09 -8.23
N ILE A 116 -1.73 -2.75 -9.06
CA ILE A 116 -0.38 -3.21 -8.73
C ILE A 116 0.66 -2.32 -9.42
N GLU A 117 1.47 -1.65 -8.61
CA GLU A 117 2.58 -0.82 -9.11
C GLU A 117 3.81 -1.66 -9.46
N ARG A 118 4.10 -2.68 -8.63
CA ARG A 118 5.25 -3.56 -8.80
C ARG A 118 5.00 -4.92 -8.17
N ALA A 119 5.46 -5.98 -8.84
CA ALA A 119 5.46 -7.33 -8.28
C ALA A 119 6.89 -7.88 -8.14
N PHE A 120 7.15 -8.49 -6.99
CA PHE A 120 8.37 -9.24 -6.71
C PHE A 120 8.00 -10.71 -6.62
N VAL A 121 8.62 -11.54 -7.45
CA VAL A 121 8.34 -12.98 -7.51
C VAL A 121 9.63 -13.73 -7.16
N HIS A 122 9.62 -14.40 -6.01
CA HIS A 122 10.65 -15.35 -5.64
C HIS A 122 10.21 -16.76 -6.00
N LEU A 123 11.17 -17.54 -6.50
CA LEU A 123 10.95 -18.91 -6.95
C LEU A 123 11.81 -19.84 -6.12
N ASP A 124 11.13 -20.72 -5.39
CA ASP A 124 11.78 -21.69 -4.51
C ASP A 124 11.56 -23.11 -5.02
N TYR A 125 12.53 -23.98 -4.75
CA TYR A 125 12.40 -25.42 -5.02
C TYR A 125 12.23 -26.25 -3.74
N GLU A 126 12.44 -25.64 -2.58
CA GLU A 126 12.43 -26.27 -1.26
C GLU A 126 11.50 -25.51 -0.32
N PHE A 127 10.68 -26.26 0.45
CA PHE A 127 9.59 -25.72 1.27
C PHE A 127 9.87 -25.76 2.77
N THR A 128 11.09 -26.18 3.13
CA THR A 128 11.54 -26.45 4.50
C THR A 128 12.20 -25.24 5.15
N HIS A 129 12.49 -24.19 4.37
CA HIS A 129 12.99 -22.93 4.90
C HIS A 129 11.84 -22.12 5.52
N MET A 130 12.09 -21.57 6.71
CA MET A 130 11.13 -20.69 7.37
C MET A 130 11.26 -19.29 6.76
N PRO A 131 10.16 -18.65 6.30
CA PRO A 131 10.20 -17.29 5.75
C PRO A 131 10.89 -16.27 6.67
N ALA A 132 10.80 -16.48 7.99
CA ALA A 132 11.47 -15.67 9.02
C ALA A 132 13.01 -15.77 9.04
N VAL A 133 13.61 -16.67 8.27
CA VAL A 133 15.08 -16.85 8.19
C VAL A 133 15.66 -16.12 6.98
N GLU A 134 14.87 -15.96 5.91
CA GLU A 134 15.28 -15.31 4.67
C GLU A 134 14.89 -13.83 4.63
N HIS A 135 13.68 -13.53 5.11
CA HIS A 135 13.22 -12.16 5.31
C HIS A 135 13.70 -11.66 6.68
N LYS A 136 14.40 -10.52 6.70
CA LYS A 136 14.65 -9.82 7.98
C LYS A 136 13.30 -9.35 8.52
N ASP A 137 13.02 -9.65 9.79
CA ASP A 137 11.93 -9.01 10.52
C ASP A 137 12.09 -7.49 10.40
N VAL A 138 11.15 -6.84 9.72
CA VAL A 138 11.11 -5.38 9.53
C VAL A 138 10.16 -4.74 10.54
#